data_AF-A0A7R9HHT2-F1
#
_entry.id   AF-A0A7R9HHT2-F1
#
_cell.length_a   1.000
_cell.length_b   1.000
_cell.length_c   1.000
_cell.angle_alpha   90.00
_cell.angle_beta   90.00
_cell.angle_gamma   90.00
#
_symmetry.space_group_name_H-M   'P 1'
#
loop_
_entity.id
_entity.type
_entity.pdbx_description
1 polymer ?
#
loop_
_entity_poly.entity_id
_entity_poly.type
_entity_poly.pdbx_seq_one_letter_code
_entity_poly.pdbx_strand_id
1 'polypeptide(L)'
;VSEVLTRSKPRLSVNGWFHLPTAPARPSPANGLRHSTALTLKTPSYALVESEMSLFVNNEYLQHDQQIQINRLIEENSEISLDNFLKSKWADKITTELCSSDVTWHLRGPPNRR
;
A
#
# COMPACT_ATOMS: atom_id res chain seq x y z
N VAL A 1 2.33 -7.69 21.30
CA VAL A 1 2.75 -6.57 22.18
C VAL A 1 2.16 -5.30 21.58
N SER A 2 1.41 -4.52 22.35
CA SER A 2 0.78 -3.26 21.88
C SER A 2 1.74 -2.08 21.94
N GLU A 3 1.36 -0.96 21.32
CA GLU A 3 2.08 0.31 21.38
C GLU A 3 2.22 0.82 22.84
N VAL A 4 3.40 1.37 23.18
CA VAL A 4 3.65 2.01 24.48
C VAL A 4 3.33 3.50 24.33
N LEU A 5 2.20 3.92 24.89
CA LEU A 5 1.72 5.31 24.77
C LEU A 5 2.39 6.28 25.78
N THR A 6 3.13 5.76 26.75
CA THR A 6 3.75 6.56 27.81
C THR A 6 5.06 7.19 27.33
N ARG A 7 5.12 8.52 27.28
CA ARG A 7 6.34 9.26 26.92
C ARG A 7 7.41 9.27 28.02
N SER A 8 7.01 9.10 29.28
CA SER A 8 7.86 9.32 30.45
C SER A 8 8.44 8.04 31.06
N LYS A 9 7.98 6.87 30.64
CA LYS A 9 8.36 5.59 31.26
C LYS A 9 8.76 4.57 30.20
N PRO A 10 9.93 3.93 30.34
CA PRO A 10 10.31 2.82 29.49
C PRO A 10 9.61 1.52 29.92
N ARG A 11 9.47 0.59 28.98
CA ARG A 11 9.05 -0.79 29.26
C ARG A 11 10.29 -1.68 29.44
N LEU A 12 10.52 -2.17 30.65
CA LEU A 12 11.56 -3.17 30.93
C LEU A 12 10.92 -4.58 30.89
N SER A 13 11.55 -5.52 30.18
CA SER A 13 11.08 -6.92 30.13
C SER A 13 12.24 -7.90 29.96
N VAL A 14 12.19 -9.03 30.65
CA VAL A 14 13.03 -10.20 30.39
C VAL A 14 12.15 -11.23 29.66
N ASN A 15 12.52 -11.58 28.43
CA ASN A 15 11.76 -12.52 27.59
C ASN A 15 12.68 -13.67 27.16
N GLY A 16 12.12 -14.84 26.94
CA GLY A 16 12.84 -15.99 26.43
C GLY A 16 11.93 -17.21 26.35
N TRP A 17 12.49 -18.30 25.82
CA TRP A 17 11.85 -19.62 25.78
C TRP A 17 12.82 -20.64 26.35
N PHE A 18 12.31 -21.61 27.11
CA PHE A 18 13.06 -22.80 27.48
C PHE A 18 12.97 -23.83 26.36
N HIS A 19 14.11 -24.42 25.99
CA HIS A 19 14.16 -25.44 24.95
C HIS A 19 13.98 -26.83 25.55
N LEU A 20 13.20 -27.67 24.87
CA LEU A 20 13.10 -29.11 25.10
C LEU A 20 13.36 -29.84 23.76
N PRO A 21 13.66 -31.16 23.78
CA PRO A 21 13.74 -31.96 22.57
C PRO A 21 12.50 -31.75 21.69
N THR A 22 12.72 -31.58 20.39
CA THR A 22 11.74 -31.11 19.41
C THR A 22 10.50 -32.00 19.38
N ALA A 23 9.33 -31.44 19.71
CA ALA A 23 8.04 -32.06 19.41
C ALA A 23 7.89 -32.22 17.89
N PRO A 24 7.21 -33.27 17.40
CA PRO A 24 6.99 -33.44 15.96
C PRO A 24 6.35 -32.18 15.38
N ALA A 25 6.84 -31.75 14.21
CA ALA A 25 6.37 -30.55 13.55
C ALA A 25 4.84 -30.57 13.48
N ARG A 26 4.20 -29.59 14.10
CA ARG A 26 2.76 -29.38 13.92
C ARG A 26 2.55 -29.21 12.42
N PRO A 27 1.63 -29.95 11.79
CA PRO A 27 1.35 -29.73 10.37
C PRO A 27 1.04 -28.25 10.22
N SER A 28 1.88 -27.55 9.46
CA SER A 28 1.56 -26.21 8.96
C SER A 28 0.15 -26.34 8.41
N PRO A 29 -0.83 -25.50 8.82
CA PRO A 29 -2.20 -25.66 8.41
C PRO A 29 -2.20 -25.79 6.89
N ALA A 30 -2.47 -27.02 6.41
CA ALA A 30 -2.33 -27.39 5.03
C ALA A 30 -3.21 -26.42 4.25
N ASN A 31 -2.59 -25.50 3.50
CA ASN A 31 -3.31 -24.47 2.77
C ASN A 31 -4.36 -23.69 3.59
N GLY A 32 -4.07 -23.38 4.87
CA GLY A 32 -4.97 -22.63 5.75
C GLY A 32 -5.18 -21.19 5.29
N LEU A 33 -6.12 -21.02 4.35
CA LEU A 33 -6.61 -19.76 3.82
C LEU A 33 -5.48 -18.83 3.42
N ARG A 34 -4.84 -19.11 2.28
CA ARG A 34 -4.27 -18.02 1.47
C ARG A 34 -5.46 -17.16 0.99
N HIS A 35 -6.09 -16.39 1.87
CA HIS A 35 -6.73 -15.14 1.47
C HIS A 35 -5.63 -14.12 1.13
N SER A 36 -4.67 -14.51 0.29
CA SER A 36 -4.39 -13.62 -0.81
C SER A 36 -5.67 -13.72 -1.62
N THR A 37 -6.63 -12.83 -1.39
CA THR A 37 -7.50 -12.47 -2.50
C THR A 37 -6.50 -12.04 -3.54
N ALA A 38 -6.15 -12.95 -4.47
CA ALA A 38 -5.24 -12.64 -5.55
C ALA A 38 -5.80 -11.32 -6.08
N LEU A 39 -5.05 -10.24 -5.87
CA LEU A 39 -5.52 -8.93 -6.26
C LEU A 39 -5.64 -9.07 -7.76
N THR A 40 -6.87 -9.20 -8.24
CA THR A 40 -7.11 -9.28 -9.65
C THR A 40 -6.61 -7.96 -10.18
N LEU A 41 -5.52 -8.00 -10.94
CA LEU A 41 -5.09 -6.87 -11.75
C LEU A 41 -6.29 -6.56 -12.64
N LYS A 42 -7.06 -5.56 -12.25
CA LYS A 42 -8.17 -5.09 -13.04
C LYS A 42 -7.53 -4.37 -14.22
N THR A 43 -7.51 -5.02 -15.36
CA THR A 43 -7.30 -4.31 -16.61
C THR A 43 -8.42 -3.29 -16.75
N PRO A 44 -8.10 -2.03 -17.11
CA PRO A 44 -9.13 -1.03 -17.34
C PRO A 44 -10.11 -1.57 -18.40
N SER A 45 -11.41 -1.48 -18.12
CA SER A 45 -12.46 -2.05 -18.96
C SER A 45 -12.69 -1.27 -20.26
N TYR A 46 -11.94 -0.18 -20.47
CA TYR A 46 -12.04 0.68 -21.64
C TYR A 46 -10.67 1.28 -21.96
N ALA A 47 -10.48 1.66 -23.23
CA ALA A 47 -9.30 2.37 -23.67
C ALA A 47 -9.36 3.80 -23.09
N LEU A 48 -8.51 4.07 -22.11
CA LEU A 48 -8.31 5.42 -21.60
C LEU A 48 -7.74 6.28 -22.72
N VAL A 49 -8.40 7.41 -23.02
CA VAL A 49 -7.90 8.38 -23.98
C VAL A 49 -6.95 9.34 -23.25
N GLU A 50 -5.81 9.68 -23.84
CA GLU A 50 -4.82 10.59 -23.26
C GLU A 50 -5.44 11.95 -22.83
N SER A 51 -6.43 12.42 -23.59
CA SER A 51 -7.19 13.63 -23.27
C SER A 51 -7.89 13.54 -21.91
N GLU A 52 -8.38 12.36 -21.51
CA GLU A 52 -9.01 12.15 -20.21
C GLU A 52 -7.97 12.11 -19.09
N MET A 53 -6.81 11.48 -19.30
CA MET A 53 -5.73 11.45 -18.31
C MET A 53 -5.22 12.85 -17.98
N SER A 54 -5.12 13.71 -19.01
CA SER A 54 -4.72 15.11 -18.85
C SER A 54 -5.65 15.91 -17.93
N LEU A 55 -6.88 15.45 -17.70
CA LEU A 55 -7.78 16.14 -16.76
C LEU A 55 -7.36 15.94 -15.30
N PHE A 56 -6.73 14.81 -14.97
CA PHE A 56 -6.45 14.38 -13.59
C PHE A 56 -4.97 14.45 -13.22
N VAL A 57 -4.09 14.04 -14.12
CA VAL A 57 -2.65 13.87 -13.88
C VAL A 57 -1.89 15.14 -14.28
N ASN A 58 -0.79 15.44 -13.61
CA ASN A 58 0.10 16.53 -13.97
C ASN A 58 0.62 16.36 -15.41
N ASN A 59 0.49 17.42 -16.22
CA ASN A 59 0.84 17.41 -17.65
C ASN A 59 2.34 17.17 -17.90
N GLU A 60 3.20 17.45 -16.92
CA GLU A 60 4.63 17.16 -17.00
C GLU A 60 4.88 15.66 -17.23
N TYR A 61 4.12 14.80 -16.55
CA TYR A 61 4.22 13.34 -16.71
C TYR A 61 3.61 12.80 -18.00
N LEU A 62 2.90 13.65 -18.75
CA LEU A 62 2.39 13.32 -20.08
C LEU A 62 3.37 13.72 -21.19
N GLN A 63 4.45 14.46 -20.87
CA GLN A 63 5.47 14.79 -21.85
C GLN A 63 6.32 13.57 -22.19
N HIS A 64 6.60 13.37 -23.47
CA HIS A 64 7.35 12.22 -23.97
C HIS A 64 8.73 12.08 -23.31
N ASP A 65 9.47 13.18 -23.19
CA ASP A 65 10.81 13.18 -22.60
C ASP A 65 10.80 12.76 -21.12
N GLN A 66 9.79 13.22 -20.36
CA GLN A 66 9.60 12.84 -18.96
C GLN A 66 9.26 11.36 -18.83
N GLN A 67 8.44 10.81 -19.74
CA GLN A 67 8.11 9.39 -19.74
C GLN A 67 9.34 8.51 -20.03
N ILE A 68 10.21 8.93 -20.95
CA ILE A 68 11.48 8.23 -21.20
C ILE A 68 12.35 8.21 -19.94
N GLN A 69 12.46 9.36 -19.25
CA GLN A 69 13.23 9.45 -18.02
C GLN A 69 12.65 8.56 -16.91
N ILE A 70 11.32 8.56 -16.74
CA ILE A 70 10.61 7.70 -15.78
C ILE A 70 10.88 6.23 -16.07
N ASN A 71 10.77 5.81 -17.33
CA ASN A 71 11.02 4.42 -17.73
C ASN A 71 12.45 4.00 -17.39
N ARG A 72 13.44 4.85 -17.67
CA ARG A 72 14.84 4.57 -17.30
C ARG A 72 15.00 4.37 -15.79
N LEU A 73 14.43 5.27 -14.98
CA LEU A 73 14.52 5.18 -13.51
C LEU A 73 13.86 3.90 -12.97
N ILE A 74 12.74 3.49 -13.56
CA ILE A 74 12.07 2.24 -13.20
C ILE A 74 12.91 1.03 -13.62
N GLU A 75 13.51 1.04 -14.82
CA GLU A 75 14.39 -0.03 -15.27
C GLU A 75 15.63 -0.19 -14.38
N GLU A 76 16.20 0.93 -13.93
CA GLU A 76 17.40 0.94 -13.08
C GLU A 76 17.10 0.56 -11.61
N ASN A 77 16.05 1.13 -11.03
CA ASN A 77 15.79 1.02 -9.58
C ASN A 77 14.68 0.02 -9.24
N SER A 78 13.90 -0.42 -10.23
CA SER A 78 12.64 -1.15 -10.02
C SER A 78 11.61 -0.42 -9.15
N GLU A 79 11.81 0.89 -8.92
CA GLU A 79 10.92 1.77 -8.17
C GLU A 79 11.05 3.22 -8.61
N ILE A 80 10.01 4.02 -8.34
CA ILE A 80 10.02 5.49 -8.54
C ILE A 80 8.99 6.15 -7.61
N SER A 81 9.22 7.42 -7.27
CA SER A 81 8.24 8.30 -6.62
C SER A 81 7.97 9.51 -7.52
N LEU A 82 6.69 9.81 -7.76
CA LEU A 82 6.26 10.94 -8.59
C LEU A 82 5.52 11.97 -7.74
N ASP A 83 6.18 13.09 -7.46
CA ASP A 83 5.60 14.17 -6.67
C ASP A 83 4.55 14.95 -7.46
N ASN A 84 3.52 15.46 -6.78
CA ASN A 84 2.43 16.21 -7.43
C ASN A 84 1.80 15.48 -8.63
N PHE A 85 1.69 14.14 -8.55
CA PHE A 85 1.18 13.32 -9.63
C PHE A 85 -0.23 13.73 -10.06
N LEU A 86 -1.13 13.98 -9.11
CA LEU A 86 -2.45 14.54 -9.38
C LEU A 86 -2.37 16.06 -9.45
N LYS A 87 -3.13 16.66 -10.37
CA LYS A 87 -3.33 18.11 -10.38
C LYS A 87 -3.95 18.56 -9.06
N SER A 88 -3.49 19.68 -8.51
CA SER A 88 -3.91 20.15 -7.18
C SER A 88 -5.43 20.20 -7.03
N LYS A 89 -6.17 20.72 -8.02
CA LYS A 89 -7.64 20.72 -8.02
C LYS A 89 -8.27 19.37 -7.64
N TRP A 90 -7.74 18.26 -8.17
CA TRP A 90 -8.25 16.92 -7.89
C TRP A 90 -7.72 16.37 -6.58
N ALA A 91 -6.45 16.61 -6.25
CA ALA A 91 -5.88 16.25 -4.96
C ALA A 91 -6.65 16.91 -3.80
N ASP A 92 -6.95 18.20 -3.92
CA ASP A 92 -7.70 18.99 -2.94
C ASP A 92 -9.13 18.48 -2.79
N LYS A 93 -9.78 18.19 -3.94
CA LYS A 93 -11.13 17.62 -3.95
C LYS A 93 -11.16 16.25 -3.27
N ILE A 94 -10.26 15.33 -3.65
CA ILE A 94 -10.18 13.99 -3.06
C ILE A 94 -9.91 14.08 -1.56
N THR A 95 -8.99 14.96 -1.15
CA THR A 95 -8.67 15.16 0.28
C THR A 95 -9.89 15.66 1.06
N THR A 96 -10.64 16.61 0.49
CA THR A 96 -11.88 17.11 1.11
C THR A 96 -12.92 16.00 1.26
N GLU A 97 -13.13 15.20 0.22
CA GLU A 97 -14.07 14.07 0.25
C GLU A 97 -13.64 12.97 1.23
N LEU A 98 -12.33 12.66 1.31
CA LEU A 98 -11.79 11.68 2.26
C LEU A 98 -11.96 12.11 3.72
N CYS A 99 -12.02 13.41 3.98
CA CYS A 99 -12.32 13.98 5.29
C CYS A 99 -13.83 14.05 5.60
N SER A 100 -14.71 13.78 4.63
CA SER A 100 -16.15 13.78 4.85
C SER A 100 -16.61 12.58 5.68
N SER A 101 -17.76 12.73 6.36
CA SER A 101 -18.40 11.64 7.11
C SER A 101 -19.03 10.56 6.22
N ASP A 102 -19.11 10.80 4.91
CA ASP A 102 -19.88 9.97 3.99
C ASP A 102 -19.10 8.73 3.52
N VAL A 103 -17.80 8.69 3.79
CA VAL A 103 -16.92 7.56 3.47
C VAL A 103 -17.10 6.43 4.48
N THR A 104 -17.58 5.27 4.00
CA THR A 104 -17.72 4.07 4.82
C THR A 104 -16.43 3.25 4.85
N TRP A 105 -15.74 3.26 5.98
CA TRP A 105 -14.50 2.50 6.18
C TRP A 105 -14.77 1.07 6.67
N HIS A 106 -13.95 0.12 6.21
CA HIS A 106 -14.08 -1.29 6.60
C HIS A 106 -12.74 -1.81 7.15
N LEU A 107 -12.80 -2.42 8.34
CA LEU A 107 -11.61 -3.03 8.95
C LEU A 107 -11.20 -4.28 8.18
N ARG A 108 -9.92 -4.39 7.86
CA ARG A 108 -9.33 -5.61 7.31
C ARG A 108 -8.40 -6.21 8.40
N GLY A 109 -8.64 -7.46 8.84
CA GLY A 109 -7.75 -8.35 9.65
C GLY A 109 -6.96 -9.47 8.91
N PRO A 110 -6.87 -10.76 9.27
CA PRO A 110 -6.27 -11.04 10.56
C PRO A 110 -5.00 -10.17 10.83
N PRO A 111 -4.77 -9.78 12.10
CA PRO A 111 -3.65 -8.92 12.51
C PRO A 111 -2.22 -9.40 12.15
N ASN A 112 -2.06 -10.62 11.65
CA ASN A 112 -0.77 -11.21 11.30
C ASN A 112 -0.43 -11.14 9.80
N ARG A 113 -1.25 -10.47 8.96
CA ARG A 113 -1.11 -10.53 7.48
C ARG A 113 -1.42 -9.26 6.69
N ARG A 114 -1.94 -8.19 7.30
CA ARG A 114 -2.23 -6.94 6.60
C ARG A 114 -2.12 -5.76 7.54
#